data_AF-A0A238Y527-F1
#
_entry.id   AF-A0A238Y527-F1
#
_cell.length_a   1.000
_cell.length_b   1.000
_cell.length_c   1.000
_cell.angle_alpha   90.00
_cell.angle_beta   90.00
_cell.angle_gamma   90.00
#
_symmetry.space_group_name_H-M   'P 1'
#
loop_
_entity.id
_entity.type
_entity.pdbx_description
1 polymer ?
#
loop_
_entity_poly.entity_id
_entity_poly.type
_entity_poly.pdbx_seq_one_letter_code
_entity_poly.pdbx_strand_id
1 'polypeptide(L)'
;MSSSEGYILNAIQTPGPLLPVYRSIRHGATTGDEIHADTGIESGLDAALDGLRLLRLIGREDSEYYTDDYKWNVGSEEWNFKLTTLHNLAQECQPGAWGKQAVVLLNYRYLLEKDIQYFENNEQSLYSNIDDWFGELGYQPQSREGTITHNDNKFANWTRLVHFLGLVHKARGREHTVYPDPRLILTSVELAIDDRGIDVDGRPGIEIEQYLRWLRNNLLFVETTSDGDIPEGLARVLFELVRDGEISAVEYGDAGAIGFGGVPPHEGIASEANTLTLT
;
A
#
# COMPACT_ATOMS: atom_id res chain seq x y z
N MET A 1 3.33 17.45 -13.83
CA MET A 1 2.97 17.54 -12.40
C MET A 1 2.67 18.98 -12.04
N SER A 2 1.59 19.25 -11.30
CA SER A 2 1.27 20.60 -10.84
C SER A 2 2.16 20.98 -9.65
N SER A 3 2.79 22.16 -9.69
CA SER A 3 3.53 22.72 -8.56
C SER A 3 2.62 23.21 -7.42
N SER A 4 1.29 23.21 -7.61
CA SER A 4 0.31 23.68 -6.63
C SER A 4 -0.19 22.59 -5.68
N GLU A 5 -0.06 21.31 -6.05
CA GLU A 5 -0.54 20.20 -5.23
C GLU A 5 0.37 19.98 -4.01
N GLY A 6 -0.21 19.63 -2.86
CA GLY A 6 0.53 19.28 -1.66
C GLY A 6 1.38 18.01 -1.81
N TYR A 7 2.20 17.73 -0.81
CA TYR A 7 2.99 16.50 -0.73
C TYR A 7 2.57 15.73 0.51
N ILE A 8 2.13 14.49 0.35
CA ILE A 8 1.48 13.72 1.41
C ILE A 8 2.36 13.55 2.65
N LEU A 9 3.68 13.43 2.47
CA LEU A 9 4.62 13.30 3.59
C LEU A 9 4.82 14.59 4.40
N ASN A 10 4.39 15.73 3.87
CA ASN A 10 4.33 17.00 4.60
C ASN A 10 2.98 17.21 5.28
N ALA A 11 1.90 16.64 4.74
CA ALA A 11 0.54 16.82 5.23
C ALA A 11 0.19 15.84 6.36
N ILE A 12 0.42 14.53 6.15
CA ILE A 12 0.01 13.50 7.10
C ILE A 12 1.10 13.30 8.15
N GLN A 13 0.99 14.01 9.26
CA GLN A 13 1.90 13.85 10.41
C GLN A 13 1.45 12.71 11.34
N THR A 14 0.13 12.57 11.51
CA THR A 14 -0.51 11.53 12.32
C THR A 14 -1.69 10.93 11.54
N PRO A 15 -1.66 9.63 11.21
CA PRO A 15 -2.74 8.99 10.45
C PRO A 15 -4.01 8.67 11.26
N GLY A 16 -3.91 8.59 12.59
CA GLY A 16 -5.02 8.18 13.46
C GLY A 16 -6.34 8.94 13.24
N PRO A 17 -6.31 10.27 13.08
CA PRO A 17 -7.48 11.08 12.77
C PRO A 17 -8.15 10.84 11.39
N LEU A 18 -7.48 10.20 10.43
CA LEU A 18 -7.97 10.13 9.04
C LEU A 18 -9.32 9.40 8.93
N LEU A 19 -9.44 8.20 9.52
CA LEU A 19 -10.68 7.42 9.44
C LEU A 19 -11.84 8.07 10.23
N PRO A 20 -11.66 8.57 11.48
CA PRO A 20 -12.69 9.35 12.15
C PRO A 20 -13.20 10.55 11.34
N VAL A 21 -12.29 11.33 10.73
CA VAL A 21 -12.67 12.49 9.90
C VAL A 21 -13.42 12.04 8.66
N TYR A 22 -12.96 11.01 7.95
CA TYR A 22 -13.67 10.46 6.79
C TYR A 22 -15.08 9.98 7.16
N ARG A 23 -15.23 9.26 8.29
CA ARG A 23 -16.53 8.81 8.81
C ARG A 23 -17.47 9.98 9.09
N SER A 24 -16.96 11.03 9.72
CA SER A 24 -17.72 12.23 10.02
C SER A 24 -18.33 12.85 8.76
N ILE A 25 -17.50 13.02 7.71
CA ILE A 25 -17.95 13.55 6.42
C ILE A 25 -18.96 12.60 5.76
N ARG A 26 -18.69 11.30 5.76
CA ARG A 26 -19.59 10.28 5.19
C ARG A 26 -20.95 10.25 5.88
N HIS A 27 -21.01 10.59 7.16
CA HIS A 27 -22.25 10.69 7.95
C HIS A 27 -22.94 12.07 7.87
N GLY A 28 -22.38 13.00 7.08
CA GLY A 28 -23.04 14.26 6.72
C GLY A 28 -22.44 15.52 7.32
N ALA A 29 -21.32 15.46 8.04
CA ALA A 29 -20.60 16.66 8.47
C ALA A 29 -19.79 17.25 7.31
N THR A 30 -20.28 18.30 6.66
CA THR A 30 -19.67 18.83 5.42
C THR A 30 -18.74 20.01 5.66
N THR A 31 -18.74 20.61 6.86
CA THR A 31 -17.85 21.74 7.19
C THR A 31 -16.82 21.38 8.26
N GLY A 32 -15.72 22.13 8.32
CA GLY A 32 -14.68 21.92 9.34
C GLY A 32 -15.21 22.01 10.78
N ASP A 33 -16.15 22.92 11.04
CA ASP A 33 -16.76 23.10 12.37
C ASP A 33 -17.66 21.91 12.75
N GLU A 34 -18.44 21.38 11.80
CA GLU A 34 -19.28 20.20 12.02
C GLU A 34 -18.42 18.97 12.27
N ILE A 35 -17.37 18.77 11.48
CA ILE A 35 -16.44 17.65 11.63
C ILE A 35 -15.71 17.74 12.97
N HIS A 36 -15.29 18.95 13.38
CA HIS A 36 -14.71 19.17 14.69
C HIS A 36 -15.70 18.82 15.82
N ALA A 37 -16.95 19.26 15.71
CA ALA A 37 -17.99 18.98 16.70
C ALA A 37 -18.32 17.48 16.81
N ASP A 38 -18.33 16.75 15.70
CA ASP A 38 -18.61 15.31 15.65
C ASP A 38 -17.42 14.45 16.12
N THR A 39 -16.20 14.82 15.75
CA THR A 39 -15.00 14.01 16.04
C THR A 39 -14.29 14.37 17.34
N GLY A 40 -14.45 15.60 17.84
CA GLY A 40 -13.72 16.11 19.00
C GLY A 40 -12.21 16.31 18.80
N ILE A 41 -11.74 16.35 17.54
CA ILE A 41 -10.31 16.50 17.22
C ILE A 41 -9.89 17.97 17.39
N GLU A 42 -9.31 18.29 18.55
CA GLU A 42 -8.87 19.67 18.87
C GLU A 42 -7.64 20.13 18.07
N SER A 43 -6.76 19.19 17.68
CA SER A 43 -5.53 19.49 16.95
C SER A 43 -5.29 18.50 15.83
N GLY A 44 -4.87 18.99 14.66
CA GLY A 44 -4.54 18.15 13.50
C GLY A 44 -5.71 17.86 12.56
N LEU A 45 -6.88 18.46 12.76
CA LEU A 45 -8.02 18.32 11.86
C LEU A 45 -7.69 18.78 10.43
N ASP A 46 -7.11 19.97 10.26
CA ASP A 46 -6.71 20.47 8.94
C ASP A 46 -5.73 19.53 8.23
N ALA A 47 -4.75 19.01 8.97
CA ALA A 47 -3.78 18.05 8.45
C ALA A 47 -4.46 16.73 8.03
N ALA A 48 -5.48 16.28 8.77
CA ALA A 48 -6.26 15.10 8.40
C ALA A 48 -7.12 15.35 7.16
N LEU A 49 -7.78 16.50 7.06
CA LEU A 49 -8.59 16.89 5.89
C LEU A 49 -7.70 17.01 4.63
N ASP A 50 -6.57 17.69 4.74
CA ASP A 50 -5.62 17.79 3.63
C ASP A 50 -5.02 16.42 3.27
N GLY A 51 -4.73 15.59 4.27
CA GLY A 51 -4.29 14.21 4.09
C GLY A 51 -5.29 13.37 3.29
N LEU A 52 -6.56 13.38 3.70
CA LEU A 52 -7.64 12.67 3.01
C LEU A 52 -7.84 13.16 1.56
N ARG A 53 -7.68 14.47 1.31
CA ARG A 53 -7.74 15.02 -0.05
C ARG A 53 -6.57 14.56 -0.92
N LEU A 54 -5.36 14.54 -0.37
CA LEU A 54 -4.18 14.03 -1.08
C LEU A 54 -4.27 12.52 -1.32
N LEU A 55 -4.96 11.79 -0.45
CA LEU A 55 -5.29 10.37 -0.60
C LEU A 55 -6.51 10.10 -1.52
N ARG A 56 -7.14 11.14 -2.08
CA ARG A 56 -8.34 11.05 -2.93
C ARG A 56 -9.51 10.33 -2.26
N LEU A 57 -9.66 10.48 -0.95
CA LEU A 57 -10.76 9.90 -0.19
C LEU A 57 -11.90 10.91 0.01
N ILE A 58 -11.56 12.20 0.00
CA ILE A 58 -12.53 13.28 0.10
C ILE A 58 -12.26 14.35 -0.94
N GLY A 59 -13.32 14.99 -1.40
CA GLY A 59 -13.29 16.20 -2.21
C GLY A 59 -13.77 17.42 -1.44
N ARG A 60 -13.71 18.58 -2.11
CA ARG A 60 -14.27 19.83 -1.58
C ARG A 60 -14.87 20.64 -2.72
N GLU A 61 -16.14 21.01 -2.58
CA GLU A 61 -16.90 21.84 -3.52
C GLU A 61 -17.72 22.87 -2.73
N ASP A 62 -17.79 24.12 -3.20
CA ASP A 62 -18.53 25.19 -2.52
C ASP A 62 -18.26 25.33 -1.01
N SER A 63 -17.00 25.13 -0.60
CA SER A 63 -16.53 25.10 0.80
C SER A 63 -16.90 23.87 1.62
N GLU A 64 -17.73 22.97 1.10
CA GLU A 64 -18.21 21.74 1.72
C GLU A 64 -17.38 20.51 1.31
N TYR A 65 -17.14 19.62 2.27
CA TYR A 65 -16.46 18.34 2.09
C TYR A 65 -17.45 17.24 1.72
N TYR A 66 -17.02 16.34 0.84
CA TYR A 66 -17.74 15.12 0.48
C TYR A 66 -16.79 13.94 0.40
N THR A 67 -17.29 12.73 0.60
CA THR A 67 -16.51 11.49 0.45
C THR A 67 -16.76 10.84 -0.90
N ASP A 68 -15.74 10.19 -1.44
CA ASP A 68 -15.93 9.17 -2.48
C ASP A 68 -16.29 7.82 -1.83
N ASP A 69 -17.03 6.99 -2.56
CA ASP A 69 -17.37 5.63 -2.12
C ASP A 69 -16.12 4.76 -2.01
N TYR A 70 -16.17 3.79 -1.09
CA TYR A 70 -15.12 2.78 -1.02
C TYR A 70 -15.05 1.95 -2.29
N LYS A 71 -13.82 1.65 -2.71
CA LYS A 71 -13.57 0.83 -3.90
C LYS A 71 -14.13 -0.58 -3.75
N TRP A 72 -14.05 -1.15 -2.55
CA TRP A 72 -14.54 -2.48 -2.21
C TRP A 72 -15.33 -2.46 -0.90
N ASN A 73 -16.15 -3.50 -0.72
CA ASN A 73 -16.84 -3.77 0.54
C ASN A 73 -16.48 -5.17 1.05
N VAL A 74 -15.47 -5.26 1.91
CA VAL A 74 -14.97 -6.49 2.53
C VAL A 74 -15.52 -6.70 3.95
N GLY A 75 -16.68 -6.10 4.25
CA GLY A 75 -17.37 -6.29 5.53
C GLY A 75 -16.72 -5.60 6.74
N SER A 76 -15.67 -4.81 6.55
CA SER A 76 -15.07 -3.97 7.59
C SER A 76 -14.75 -2.59 7.04
N GLU A 77 -15.29 -1.56 7.67
CA GLU A 77 -15.08 -0.17 7.26
C GLU A 77 -13.61 0.24 7.34
N GLU A 78 -12.89 -0.19 8.37
CA GLU A 78 -11.46 0.08 8.50
C GLU A 78 -10.69 -0.52 7.32
N TRP A 79 -11.02 -1.76 6.93
CA TRP A 79 -10.39 -2.41 5.80
C TRP A 79 -10.78 -1.78 4.47
N ASN A 80 -12.06 -1.45 4.28
CA ASN A 80 -12.52 -0.72 3.09
C ASN A 80 -11.77 0.60 2.92
N PHE A 81 -11.57 1.34 4.02
CA PHE A 81 -10.80 2.57 4.04
C PHE A 81 -9.33 2.32 3.64
N LYS A 82 -8.64 1.37 4.28
CA LYS A 82 -7.23 1.06 3.98
C LYS A 82 -7.04 0.58 2.53
N LEU A 83 -7.89 -0.33 2.05
CA LEU A 83 -7.84 -0.85 0.69
C LEU A 83 -8.11 0.26 -0.34
N THR A 84 -9.12 1.11 -0.10
CA THR A 84 -9.39 2.26 -0.98
C THR A 84 -8.23 3.25 -0.98
N THR A 85 -7.61 3.49 0.18
CA THR A 85 -6.43 4.35 0.30
C THR A 85 -5.26 3.81 -0.53
N LEU A 86 -4.96 2.52 -0.40
CA LEU A 86 -3.92 1.83 -1.17
C LEU A 86 -4.24 1.84 -2.68
N HIS A 87 -5.50 1.65 -3.05
CA HIS A 87 -5.95 1.73 -4.44
C HIS A 87 -5.70 3.09 -5.07
N ASN A 88 -6.07 4.16 -4.37
CA ASN A 88 -5.85 5.52 -4.84
C ASN A 88 -4.35 5.84 -4.98
N LEU A 89 -3.53 5.37 -4.03
CA LEU A 89 -2.08 5.49 -4.11
C LEU A 89 -1.50 4.69 -5.28
N ALA A 90 -2.01 3.48 -5.55
CA ALA A 90 -1.59 2.67 -6.69
C ALA A 90 -1.90 3.37 -8.03
N GLN A 91 -2.99 4.14 -8.11
CA GLN A 91 -3.30 4.94 -9.30
C GLN A 91 -2.29 6.07 -9.55
N GLU A 92 -1.57 6.54 -8.52
CA GLU A 92 -0.50 7.52 -8.67
C GLU A 92 0.80 6.87 -9.17
N CYS A 93 0.92 5.53 -9.13
CA CYS A 93 2.12 4.78 -9.51
C CYS A 93 2.10 4.34 -10.99
N GLN A 94 2.10 5.30 -11.91
CA GLN A 94 2.20 5.04 -13.36
C GLN A 94 3.61 5.33 -13.87
N PRO A 95 4.38 4.32 -14.34
CA PRO A 95 5.70 4.52 -14.91
C PRO A 95 5.69 5.58 -16.03
N GLY A 96 6.59 6.57 -15.92
CA GLY A 96 6.66 7.71 -16.85
C GLY A 96 5.61 8.81 -16.62
N ALA A 97 4.63 8.58 -15.75
CA ALA A 97 3.59 9.53 -15.39
C ALA A 97 3.34 9.55 -13.87
N TRP A 98 4.41 9.45 -13.09
CA TRP A 98 4.34 9.37 -11.64
C TRP A 98 3.56 10.53 -11.04
N GLY A 99 2.53 10.18 -10.26
CA GLY A 99 1.79 11.10 -9.43
C GLY A 99 2.62 11.56 -8.24
N LYS A 100 2.28 12.72 -7.66
CA LYS A 100 3.08 13.33 -6.59
C LYS A 100 2.98 12.53 -5.28
N GLN A 101 1.94 11.72 -5.11
CA GLN A 101 1.76 10.88 -3.92
C GLN A 101 2.31 9.47 -4.10
N ALA A 102 2.84 9.13 -5.29
CA ALA A 102 3.46 7.85 -5.58
C ALA A 102 4.61 7.50 -4.61
N VAL A 103 5.23 8.51 -3.97
CA VAL A 103 6.26 8.32 -2.93
C VAL A 103 5.88 7.25 -1.91
N VAL A 104 4.60 7.15 -1.51
CA VAL A 104 4.19 6.23 -0.44
C VAL A 104 4.51 4.78 -0.82
N LEU A 105 4.06 4.36 -2.00
CA LEU A 105 4.27 3.00 -2.49
C LEU A 105 5.65 2.81 -3.12
N LEU A 106 6.26 3.86 -3.69
CA LEU A 106 7.63 3.78 -4.21
C LEU A 106 8.66 3.55 -3.10
N ASN A 107 8.54 4.25 -1.96
CA ASN A 107 9.38 3.96 -0.79
C ASN A 107 9.23 2.50 -0.35
N TYR A 108 7.99 2.01 -0.26
CA TYR A 108 7.73 0.62 0.15
C TYR A 108 8.28 -0.39 -0.87
N ARG A 109 8.11 -0.12 -2.17
CA ARG A 109 8.70 -0.91 -3.25
C ARG A 109 10.23 -1.00 -3.10
N TYR A 110 10.91 0.11 -2.83
CA TYR A 110 12.36 0.11 -2.64
C TYR A 110 12.79 -0.87 -1.54
N LEU A 111 12.07 -0.86 -0.40
CA LEU A 111 12.36 -1.77 0.71
C LEU A 111 12.22 -3.23 0.30
N LEU A 112 11.18 -3.57 -0.47
CA LEU A 112 10.98 -4.93 -0.97
C LEU A 112 12.04 -5.32 -2.01
N GLU A 113 12.38 -4.42 -2.93
CA GLU A 113 13.36 -4.68 -3.99
C GLU A 113 14.78 -4.88 -3.44
N LYS A 114 15.13 -4.16 -2.36
CA LYS A 114 16.44 -4.27 -1.70
C LYS A 114 16.46 -5.26 -0.53
N ASP A 115 15.40 -6.04 -0.34
CA ASP A 115 15.20 -6.96 0.80
C ASP A 115 15.55 -6.32 2.16
N ILE A 116 15.09 -5.08 2.37
CA ILE A 116 15.28 -4.37 3.64
C ILE A 116 14.20 -4.84 4.60
N GLN A 117 14.57 -5.76 5.50
CA GLN A 117 13.62 -6.34 6.46
C GLN A 117 13.39 -5.46 7.70
N TYR A 118 14.38 -4.65 8.07
CA TYR A 118 14.34 -3.74 9.21
C TYR A 118 14.90 -2.37 8.84
N PHE A 119 14.34 -1.31 9.40
CA PHE A 119 14.86 0.05 9.24
C PHE A 119 14.50 0.96 10.42
N GLU A 120 15.25 2.06 10.60
CA GLU A 120 14.88 3.13 11.52
C GLU A 120 14.15 4.28 10.81
N ASN A 121 13.14 4.88 11.45
CA ASN A 121 12.32 5.93 10.83
C ASN A 121 13.04 7.30 10.67
N ASN A 122 14.32 7.37 11.00
CA ASN A 122 15.22 8.51 10.84
C ASN A 122 16.56 8.08 10.21
N GLU A 123 16.57 6.98 9.48
CA GLU A 123 17.78 6.43 8.87
C GLU A 123 18.16 7.19 7.60
N GLN A 124 19.07 8.17 7.75
CA GLN A 124 19.47 9.04 6.64
C GLN A 124 20.05 8.32 5.43
N SER A 125 20.91 7.33 5.65
CA SER A 125 21.48 6.53 4.56
C SER A 125 20.39 5.88 3.72
N LEU A 126 19.34 5.34 4.37
CA LEU A 126 18.25 4.67 3.68
C LEU A 126 17.44 5.65 2.83
N TYR A 127 16.94 6.74 3.43
CA TYR A 127 16.08 7.65 2.67
C TYR A 127 16.84 8.45 1.60
N SER A 128 18.16 8.65 1.76
CA SER A 128 19.01 9.20 0.69
C SER A 128 19.18 8.21 -0.46
N ASN A 129 19.37 6.93 -0.20
CA ASN A 129 19.43 5.91 -1.26
C ASN A 129 18.09 5.78 -2.01
N ILE A 130 16.97 5.97 -1.31
CA ILE A 130 15.64 6.04 -1.92
C ILE A 130 15.54 7.25 -2.86
N ASP A 131 16.01 8.42 -2.43
CA ASP A 131 16.00 9.64 -3.26
C ASP A 131 16.87 9.48 -4.53
N ASP A 132 18.03 8.82 -4.43
CA ASP A 132 18.88 8.53 -5.58
C ASP A 132 18.17 7.58 -6.56
N TRP A 133 17.56 6.51 -6.04
CA TRP A 133 16.77 5.56 -6.84
C TRP A 133 15.54 6.20 -7.48
N PHE A 134 14.90 7.17 -6.83
CA PHE A 134 13.83 7.98 -7.44
C PHE A 134 14.32 8.71 -8.69
N GLY A 135 15.56 9.22 -8.66
CA GLY A 135 16.21 9.80 -9.83
C GLY A 135 16.34 8.81 -10.99
N GLU A 136 16.72 7.57 -10.70
CA GLU A 136 16.83 6.48 -11.69
C GLU A 136 15.47 6.13 -12.32
N LEU A 137 14.40 6.11 -11.52
CA LEU A 137 13.02 5.87 -11.97
C LEU A 137 12.39 7.05 -12.73
N GLY A 138 13.04 8.22 -12.74
CA GLY A 138 12.47 9.47 -13.26
C GLY A 138 11.33 10.04 -12.39
N TYR A 139 11.26 9.65 -11.11
CA TYR A 139 10.32 10.23 -10.15
C TYR A 139 10.95 11.45 -9.46
N GLN A 140 10.46 12.65 -9.77
CA GLN A 140 11.01 13.90 -9.23
C GLN A 140 9.89 14.84 -8.77
N PRO A 141 9.30 14.62 -7.57
CA PRO A 141 8.20 15.44 -7.09
C PRO A 141 8.66 16.90 -6.88
N GLN A 142 7.91 17.86 -7.42
CA GLN A 142 8.28 19.27 -7.41
C GLN A 142 7.48 20.09 -6.38
N SER A 143 8.13 21.08 -5.78
CA SER A 143 7.54 22.18 -5.01
C SER A 143 7.87 23.52 -5.66
N ARG A 144 7.42 24.63 -5.07
CA ARG A 144 7.84 25.98 -5.49
C ARG A 144 9.33 26.24 -5.28
N GLU A 145 9.97 25.53 -4.35
CA GLU A 145 11.37 25.68 -3.97
C GLU A 145 12.29 24.67 -4.68
N GLY A 146 11.73 23.82 -5.56
CA GLY A 146 12.46 22.78 -6.29
C GLY A 146 12.01 21.37 -5.91
N THR A 147 12.84 20.39 -6.27
CA THR A 147 12.60 18.97 -6.03
C THR A 147 12.45 18.68 -4.54
N ILE A 148 11.43 17.91 -4.20
CA ILE A 148 11.16 17.48 -2.83
C ILE A 148 11.94 16.20 -2.56
N THR A 149 12.83 16.24 -1.57
CA THR A 149 13.60 15.07 -1.08
C THR A 149 13.15 14.65 0.31
N HIS A 150 13.58 13.47 0.75
CA HIS A 150 13.35 13.00 2.10
C HIS A 150 14.16 13.78 3.16
N ASN A 151 13.65 13.72 4.39
CA ASN A 151 14.33 14.12 5.62
C ASN A 151 13.70 13.34 6.78
N ASP A 152 14.28 13.43 7.98
CA ASP A 152 13.78 12.72 9.18
C ASP A 152 12.27 12.87 9.40
N ASN A 153 11.73 14.08 9.26
CA ASN A 153 10.30 14.32 9.49
C ASN A 153 9.43 13.65 8.43
N LYS A 154 9.78 13.80 7.14
CA LYS A 154 9.02 13.18 6.04
C LYS A 154 9.09 11.66 6.10
N PHE A 155 10.26 11.10 6.41
CA PHE A 155 10.44 9.66 6.50
C PHE A 155 9.70 9.10 7.73
N ALA A 156 9.73 9.79 8.87
CA ALA A 156 8.92 9.41 10.02
C ALA A 156 7.41 9.50 9.75
N ASN A 157 6.95 10.52 9.04
CA ASN A 157 5.55 10.67 8.61
C ASN A 157 5.15 9.53 7.65
N TRP A 158 5.99 9.22 6.67
CA TRP A 158 5.82 8.08 5.78
C TRP A 158 5.70 6.78 6.58
N THR A 159 6.62 6.51 7.52
CA THR A 159 6.58 5.30 8.34
C THR A 159 5.28 5.18 9.15
N ARG A 160 4.77 6.27 9.74
CA ARG A 160 3.48 6.25 10.44
C ARG A 160 2.33 5.91 9.49
N LEU A 161 2.33 6.50 8.29
CA LEU A 161 1.30 6.25 7.28
C LEU A 161 1.32 4.78 6.82
N VAL A 162 2.49 4.25 6.43
CA VAL A 162 2.57 2.86 5.97
C VAL A 162 2.35 1.84 7.10
N HIS A 163 2.63 2.21 8.36
CA HIS A 163 2.23 1.41 9.52
C HIS A 163 0.71 1.40 9.70
N PHE A 164 0.06 2.55 9.58
CA PHE A 164 -1.40 2.63 9.62
C PHE A 164 -2.06 1.80 8.50
N LEU A 165 -1.45 1.78 7.31
CA LEU A 165 -1.90 0.98 6.17
C LEU A 165 -1.56 -0.52 6.28
N GLY A 166 -0.80 -0.93 7.32
CA GLY A 166 -0.45 -2.34 7.55
C GLY A 166 0.66 -2.87 6.64
N LEU A 167 1.60 -2.03 6.19
CA LEU A 167 2.72 -2.45 5.33
C LEU A 167 4.04 -2.63 6.11
N VAL A 168 4.16 -1.95 7.25
CA VAL A 168 5.31 -2.05 8.15
C VAL A 168 4.82 -2.10 9.59
N HIS A 169 5.58 -2.72 10.49
CA HIS A 169 5.18 -2.87 11.89
C HIS A 169 6.23 -2.36 12.85
N LYS A 170 5.79 -1.93 14.04
CA LYS A 170 6.70 -1.44 15.05
C LYS A 170 7.44 -2.60 15.73
N ALA A 171 8.76 -2.63 15.61
CA ALA A 171 9.59 -3.62 16.31
C ALA A 171 9.96 -3.13 17.72
N ARG A 172 10.75 -2.06 17.82
CA ARG A 172 11.17 -1.42 19.08
C ARG A 172 11.68 -0.02 18.82
N GLY A 173 11.63 0.87 19.82
CA GLY A 173 12.29 2.19 19.75
C GLY A 173 11.94 2.98 18.49
N ARG A 174 12.91 3.15 17.56
CA ARG A 174 12.71 3.75 16.22
C ARG A 174 12.74 2.75 15.06
N GLU A 175 13.01 1.49 15.36
CA GLU A 175 13.08 0.37 14.43
C GLU A 175 11.68 -0.11 14.04
N HIS A 176 11.53 -0.52 12.78
CA HIS A 176 10.31 -1.09 12.18
C HIS A 176 10.68 -2.29 11.31
N THR A 177 9.74 -3.22 11.14
CA THR A 177 9.84 -4.36 10.24
C THR A 177 9.05 -4.11 8.96
N VAL A 178 9.60 -4.54 7.82
CA VAL A 178 8.94 -4.50 6.50
C VAL A 178 8.23 -5.82 6.29
N TYR A 179 6.91 -5.80 6.47
CA TYR A 179 6.10 -7.00 6.50
C TYR A 179 4.64 -6.57 6.31
N PRO A 180 4.00 -6.86 5.16
CA PRO A 180 2.61 -6.51 4.97
C PRO A 180 1.70 -7.41 5.82
N ASP A 181 0.60 -6.84 6.31
CA ASP A 181 -0.39 -7.55 7.12
C ASP A 181 -0.91 -8.78 6.34
N PRO A 182 -0.84 -10.01 6.89
CA PRO A 182 -1.32 -11.21 6.21
C PRO A 182 -2.77 -11.12 5.77
N ARG A 183 -3.63 -10.42 6.54
CA ARG A 183 -5.02 -10.19 6.15
C ARG A 183 -5.14 -9.27 4.94
N LEU A 184 -4.26 -8.27 4.81
CA LEU A 184 -4.22 -7.43 3.60
C LEU A 184 -3.91 -8.29 2.38
N ILE A 185 -2.93 -9.18 2.50
CA ILE A 185 -2.51 -10.05 1.39
C ILE A 185 -3.59 -11.08 1.06
N LEU A 186 -4.18 -11.76 2.04
CA LEU A 186 -5.29 -12.70 1.82
C LEU A 186 -6.46 -12.00 1.12
N THR A 187 -6.93 -10.88 1.65
CA THR A 187 -8.02 -10.12 1.04
C THR A 187 -7.65 -9.63 -0.37
N SER A 188 -6.40 -9.30 -0.65
CA SER A 188 -5.98 -8.94 -2.01
C SER A 188 -6.01 -10.13 -2.99
N VAL A 189 -5.72 -11.35 -2.52
CA VAL A 189 -5.84 -12.58 -3.33
C VAL A 189 -7.31 -12.85 -3.63
N GLU A 190 -8.18 -12.79 -2.61
CA GLU A 190 -9.64 -12.93 -2.78
C GLU A 190 -10.19 -11.94 -3.83
N LEU A 191 -9.86 -10.65 -3.68
CA LEU A 191 -10.30 -9.61 -4.61
C LEU A 191 -9.75 -9.78 -6.03
N ALA A 192 -8.51 -10.27 -6.18
CA ALA A 192 -7.91 -10.51 -7.48
C ALA A 192 -8.56 -11.72 -8.17
N ILE A 193 -8.89 -12.76 -7.41
CA ILE A 193 -9.63 -13.93 -7.88
C ILE A 193 -11.05 -13.54 -8.29
N ASP A 194 -11.73 -12.68 -7.52
CA ASP A 194 -13.06 -12.18 -7.90
C ASP A 194 -13.01 -11.34 -9.20
N ASP A 195 -11.93 -10.61 -9.45
CA ASP A 195 -11.76 -9.78 -10.66
C ASP A 195 -11.31 -10.58 -11.90
N ARG A 196 -10.40 -11.55 -11.72
CA ARG A 196 -9.67 -12.21 -12.83
C ARG A 196 -9.43 -13.70 -12.63
N GLY A 197 -10.10 -14.31 -11.66
CA GLY A 197 -9.86 -15.68 -11.26
C GLY A 197 -10.16 -16.70 -12.36
N ILE A 198 -9.57 -17.87 -12.17
CA ILE A 198 -9.71 -19.07 -12.98
C ILE A 198 -10.20 -20.22 -12.09
N ASP A 199 -10.81 -21.23 -12.70
CA ASP A 199 -11.11 -22.49 -12.01
C ASP A 199 -9.90 -23.42 -12.14
N VAL A 200 -9.41 -23.88 -10.99
CA VAL A 200 -8.28 -24.78 -10.83
C VAL A 200 -8.79 -26.03 -10.13
N ASP A 201 -9.15 -27.05 -10.92
CA ASP A 201 -9.71 -28.31 -10.44
C ASP A 201 -10.92 -28.13 -9.49
N GLY A 202 -11.83 -27.21 -9.83
CA GLY A 202 -13.02 -26.90 -9.03
C GLY A 202 -12.77 -25.95 -7.86
N ARG A 203 -11.58 -25.33 -7.78
CA ARG A 203 -11.26 -24.28 -6.81
C ARG A 203 -11.00 -22.94 -7.48
N PRO A 204 -11.40 -21.82 -6.87
CA PRO A 204 -11.07 -20.51 -7.39
C PRO A 204 -9.58 -20.23 -7.20
N GLY A 205 -8.91 -19.78 -8.26
CA GLY A 205 -7.49 -19.48 -8.25
C GLY A 205 -7.10 -18.34 -9.18
N ILE A 206 -5.83 -17.96 -9.16
CA ILE A 206 -5.26 -16.91 -9.99
C ILE A 206 -3.78 -17.22 -10.26
N GLU A 207 -3.34 -17.08 -11.50
CA GLU A 207 -1.92 -17.16 -11.85
C GLU A 207 -1.12 -16.12 -11.05
N ILE A 208 0.02 -16.50 -10.48
CA ILE A 208 0.84 -15.64 -9.61
C ILE A 208 1.24 -14.35 -10.35
N GLU A 209 1.62 -14.43 -11.63
CA GLU A 209 1.97 -13.24 -12.42
C GLU A 209 0.78 -12.28 -12.58
N GLN A 210 -0.42 -12.84 -12.81
CA GLN A 210 -1.64 -12.04 -12.93
C GLN A 210 -2.02 -11.40 -11.59
N TYR A 211 -1.84 -12.13 -10.48
CA TYR A 211 -2.02 -11.59 -9.14
C TYR A 211 -1.05 -10.44 -8.86
N LEU A 212 0.25 -10.60 -9.12
CA LEU A 212 1.23 -9.52 -8.92
C LEU A 212 0.92 -8.29 -9.79
N ARG A 213 0.48 -8.50 -11.03
CA ARG A 213 0.03 -7.42 -11.91
C ARG A 213 -1.22 -6.73 -11.38
N TRP A 214 -2.18 -7.49 -10.86
CA TRP A 214 -3.38 -6.96 -10.22
C TRP A 214 -3.00 -6.14 -8.98
N LEU A 215 -2.12 -6.67 -8.13
CA LEU A 215 -1.63 -6.03 -6.93
C LEU A 215 -0.94 -4.69 -7.25
N ARG A 216 -0.07 -4.67 -8.27
CA ARG A 216 0.59 -3.47 -8.78
C ARG A 216 -0.38 -2.38 -9.19
N ASN A 217 -1.48 -2.76 -9.83
CA ASN A 217 -2.46 -1.83 -10.37
C ASN A 217 -3.51 -1.39 -9.34
N ASN A 218 -3.66 -2.13 -8.23
CA ASN A 218 -4.80 -1.96 -7.33
C ASN A 218 -4.45 -1.70 -5.87
N LEU A 219 -3.26 -2.06 -5.37
CA LEU A 219 -2.95 -1.92 -3.94
C LEU A 219 -1.47 -1.59 -3.66
N LEU A 220 -0.55 -2.43 -4.12
CA LEU A 220 0.88 -2.33 -3.79
C LEU A 220 1.71 -2.33 -5.06
N PHE A 221 2.54 -1.31 -5.26
CA PHE A 221 3.40 -1.20 -6.44
C PHE A 221 4.60 -2.16 -6.36
N VAL A 222 4.35 -3.45 -6.57
CA VAL A 222 5.32 -4.54 -6.47
C VAL A 222 5.61 -5.12 -7.86
N GLU A 223 6.86 -5.53 -8.08
CA GLU A 223 7.31 -6.25 -9.27
C GLU A 223 8.08 -7.51 -8.83
N THR A 224 8.22 -8.46 -9.74
CA THR A 224 9.10 -9.62 -9.51
C THR A 224 10.56 -9.17 -9.39
N THR A 225 11.38 -9.96 -8.73
CA THR A 225 12.84 -9.75 -8.68
C THR A 225 13.46 -9.92 -10.08
N SER A 226 14.75 -9.60 -10.22
CA SER A 226 15.50 -9.84 -11.46
C SER A 226 15.51 -11.31 -11.89
N ASP A 227 15.35 -12.22 -10.95
CA ASP A 227 15.32 -13.67 -11.17
C ASP A 227 13.90 -14.18 -11.49
N GLY A 228 12.90 -13.29 -11.50
CA GLY A 228 11.51 -13.62 -11.76
C GLY A 228 10.71 -14.05 -10.52
N ASP A 229 11.31 -13.97 -9.33
CA ASP A 229 10.69 -14.43 -8.09
C ASP A 229 9.78 -13.38 -7.44
N ILE A 230 8.92 -13.83 -6.53
CA ILE A 230 8.19 -12.94 -5.62
C ILE A 230 9.19 -12.32 -4.63
N PRO A 231 9.17 -10.99 -4.40
CA PRO A 231 10.03 -10.36 -3.39
C PRO A 231 9.85 -10.99 -2.00
N GLU A 232 10.95 -11.22 -1.27
CA GLU A 232 10.97 -12.03 -0.05
C GLU A 232 9.95 -11.58 1.01
N GLY A 233 9.78 -10.27 1.19
CA GLY A 233 8.80 -9.71 2.14
C GLY A 233 7.36 -10.13 1.83
N LEU A 234 7.00 -10.24 0.55
CA LEU A 234 5.68 -10.73 0.11
C LEU A 234 5.63 -12.26 0.10
N ALA A 235 6.71 -12.92 -0.35
CA ALA A 235 6.80 -14.38 -0.38
C ALA A 235 6.64 -14.99 1.02
N ARG A 236 7.21 -14.35 2.04
CA ARG A 236 7.06 -14.75 3.46
C ARG A 236 5.61 -14.72 3.92
N VAL A 237 4.87 -13.67 3.58
CA VAL A 237 3.46 -13.55 3.97
C VAL A 237 2.58 -14.56 3.22
N LEU A 238 2.81 -14.75 1.92
CA LEU A 238 2.12 -15.80 1.17
C LEU A 238 2.42 -17.19 1.73
N PHE A 239 3.67 -17.46 2.13
CA PHE A 239 4.04 -18.71 2.79
C PHE A 239 3.30 -18.92 4.11
N GLU A 240 3.12 -17.87 4.91
CA GLU A 240 2.33 -17.97 6.14
C GLU A 240 0.86 -18.30 5.85
N LEU A 241 0.26 -17.68 4.82
CA LEU A 241 -1.10 -18.02 4.39
C LEU A 241 -1.19 -19.47 3.89
N VAL A 242 -0.17 -19.98 3.21
CA VAL A 242 -0.10 -21.40 2.82
C VAL A 242 0.00 -22.31 4.04
N ARG A 243 0.89 -21.98 4.97
CA ARG A 243 1.11 -22.76 6.21
C ARG A 243 -0.17 -22.81 7.06
N ASP A 244 -0.89 -21.70 7.12
CA ASP A 244 -2.11 -21.56 7.90
C ASP A 244 -3.34 -22.16 7.16
N GLY A 245 -3.16 -22.60 5.91
CA GLY A 245 -4.16 -23.32 5.13
C GLY A 245 -5.21 -22.43 4.48
N GLU A 246 -4.94 -21.13 4.35
CA GLU A 246 -5.85 -20.16 3.72
C GLU A 246 -5.72 -20.19 2.18
N ILE A 247 -4.50 -20.47 1.68
CA ILE A 247 -4.21 -20.57 0.25
C ILE A 247 -3.31 -21.77 -0.05
N SER A 248 -3.21 -22.16 -1.32
CA SER A 248 -2.21 -23.12 -1.83
C SER A 248 -1.57 -22.60 -3.10
N ALA A 249 -0.28 -22.88 -3.28
CA ALA A 249 0.48 -22.55 -4.49
C ALA A 249 0.70 -23.82 -5.33
N VAL A 250 0.06 -23.90 -6.49
CA VAL A 250 0.00 -25.10 -7.33
C VAL A 250 0.56 -24.83 -8.72
N GLU A 251 0.94 -25.90 -9.41
CA GLU A 251 1.22 -25.89 -10.84
C GLU A 251 -0.12 -26.04 -11.59
N TYR A 252 -0.41 -25.11 -12.48
CA TYR A 252 -1.59 -25.18 -13.33
C TYR A 252 -1.31 -24.60 -14.72
N GLY A 253 -1.69 -25.33 -15.76
CA GLY A 253 -1.43 -24.96 -17.16
C GLY A 253 0.07 -24.92 -17.51
N ASP A 254 0.40 -24.23 -18.60
CA ASP A 254 1.75 -24.17 -19.16
C ASP A 254 2.53 -22.90 -18.73
N ALA A 255 2.04 -22.17 -17.72
CA ALA A 255 2.72 -20.98 -17.22
C ALA A 255 4.03 -21.35 -16.51
N GLY A 256 5.08 -20.56 -16.72
CA GLY A 256 6.36 -20.79 -16.06
C GLY A 256 6.26 -20.71 -14.54
N ALA A 257 7.06 -21.51 -13.85
CA ALA A 257 7.14 -21.48 -12.39
C ALA A 257 7.57 -20.09 -11.89
N ILE A 258 7.01 -19.67 -10.76
CA ILE A 258 7.38 -18.43 -10.07
C ILE A 258 7.90 -18.78 -8.68
N GLY A 259 9.14 -18.41 -8.40
CA GLY A 259 9.78 -18.74 -7.14
C GLY A 259 9.27 -17.92 -5.97
N PHE A 260 9.22 -18.59 -4.81
CA PHE A 260 8.99 -17.97 -3.51
C PHE A 260 10.35 -17.75 -2.85
N GLY A 261 10.98 -16.61 -3.14
CA GLY A 261 12.32 -16.27 -2.63
C GLY A 261 12.38 -16.37 -1.10
N GLY A 262 13.42 -17.02 -0.58
CA GLY A 262 13.68 -17.13 0.86
C GLY A 262 12.71 -18.04 1.65
N VAL A 263 11.81 -18.77 0.98
CA VAL A 263 10.81 -19.65 1.60
C VAL A 263 11.25 -21.12 1.57
N PRO A 264 11.14 -21.88 2.69
CA PRO A 264 11.47 -23.31 2.70
C PRO A 264 10.44 -24.16 1.93
N PRO A 265 10.81 -25.34 1.41
CA PRO A 265 9.86 -26.27 0.80
C PRO A 265 8.72 -26.63 1.74
N HIS A 266 7.49 -26.70 1.21
CA HIS A 266 6.28 -26.97 1.98
C HIS A 266 5.24 -27.71 1.15
N GLU A 267 4.41 -28.54 1.77
CA GLU A 267 3.43 -29.38 1.05
C GLU A 267 2.38 -28.60 0.28
N GLY A 268 2.04 -27.39 0.74
CA GLY A 268 1.13 -26.47 0.05
C GLY A 268 1.77 -25.61 -1.05
N ILE A 269 3.05 -25.84 -1.38
CA ILE A 269 3.77 -25.14 -2.47
C ILE A 269 4.38 -26.18 -3.42
N ALA A 270 3.80 -26.31 -4.61
CA ALA A 270 4.36 -27.14 -5.67
C ALA A 270 5.73 -26.63 -6.13
N SER A 271 6.62 -27.53 -6.55
CA SER A 271 7.97 -27.18 -7.03
C SER A 271 7.95 -26.30 -8.28
N GLU A 272 6.91 -26.43 -9.10
CA GLU A 272 6.67 -25.62 -10.30
C GLU A 272 5.43 -24.73 -10.14
N ALA A 273 5.19 -24.26 -8.91
CA ALA A 273 4.05 -23.41 -8.61
C ALA A 273 4.01 -22.16 -9.50
N ASN A 274 2.84 -21.92 -10.10
CA ASN A 274 2.57 -20.77 -10.95
C ASN A 274 1.20 -20.13 -10.65
N THR A 275 0.40 -20.74 -9.76
CA THR A 275 -0.99 -20.38 -9.49
C THR A 275 -1.29 -20.43 -8.00
N LEU A 276 -1.99 -19.42 -7.49
CA LEU A 276 -2.55 -19.40 -6.13
C LEU A 276 -4.00 -19.88 -6.16
N THR A 277 -4.41 -20.67 -5.18
CA THR A 277 -5.81 -21.12 -5.00
C THR A 277 -6.27 -20.84 -3.58
N LEU A 278 -7.54 -20.50 -3.41
CA LEU A 278 -8.17 -20.46 -2.09
C LEU A 278 -8.50 -21.89 -1.64
N THR A 279 -8.38 -22.16 -0.34
CA THR A 279 -8.58 -23.49 0.24
C THR A 279 -9.93 -23.64 0.95
#